data_AF-A0A8T4VPJ4-F1
#
_entry.id   AF-A0A8T4VPJ4-F1
#
_cell.length_a   1.000
_cell.length_b   1.000
_cell.length_c   1.000
_cell.angle_alpha   90.00
_cell.angle_beta   90.00
_cell.angle_gamma   90.00
#
_symmetry.space_group_name_H-M   'P 1'
#
loop_
_entity.id
_entity.type
_entity.pdbx_description
1 polymer ?
#
loop_
_entity_poly.entity_id
_entity_poly.type
_entity_poly.pdbx_seq_one_letter_code
_entity_poly.pdbx_strand_id
1 'polypeptide(L)'
;METKEYLIIEKKSLPYIFEIRGNKVYLRNSPAKPININFPLVLDEEIAKVAGMLMDGSLDKNLKNCMFSQKKDVNKMKECYEIIKNKFNVKSVYYIAKKIGSHSVRVQKVMACFFYHCLNMHKCDESARIPSWIWKSPINVIREYLRYAYAMEGSVTQSHKSPEIRFHSVDLPYLKELKVLLKEKFGIDSDILKYYIKNYGWKYYLYVITYKNIKLFYEKVGIALVPHTERLKKHVDNINPKAWEITLVRIMDLGFWPFRIKDLHLLFPQLCLRSIHQRIQDLCALGYLKKTSEGYYVTHLGLNKASDIYSSTKRTSLRTNPQENEKQILIFINNKGKTFKSKISRATSINDVTVRDVLRRLVKKEKIQLIEKDRFGRKFYAPVYP
;
A
#
# COMPACT_ATOMS: atom_id res chain seq x y z
N MET A 1 25.46 -14.92 13.17
CA MET A 1 24.26 -14.39 13.84
C MET A 1 24.68 -13.07 14.47
N GLU A 2 24.25 -11.93 13.94
CA GLU A 2 24.48 -10.64 14.62
C GLU A 2 23.69 -10.65 15.94
N THR A 3 24.36 -10.47 17.07
CA THR A 3 23.73 -10.25 18.37
C THR A 3 22.90 -8.97 18.27
N LYS A 4 21.57 -9.11 18.31
CA LYS A 4 20.66 -7.96 18.32
C LYS A 4 20.78 -7.24 19.65
N GLU A 5 21.53 -6.15 19.68
CA GLU A 5 21.59 -5.31 20.88
C GLU A 5 20.33 -4.43 20.93
N TYR A 6 19.40 -4.81 21.81
CA TYR A 6 18.19 -4.04 22.06
C TYR A 6 18.49 -2.87 23.00
N LEU A 7 17.84 -1.74 22.77
CA LEU A 7 17.88 -0.62 23.72
C LEU A 7 17.10 -1.00 24.98
N ILE A 8 17.56 -0.51 26.12
CA ILE A 8 16.95 -0.76 27.43
C ILE A 8 16.72 0.54 28.19
N ILE A 9 15.67 0.57 29.01
CA ILE A 9 15.46 1.61 30.02
C ILE A 9 15.81 1.01 31.37
N GLU A 10 16.79 1.63 32.02
CA GLU A 10 17.25 1.23 33.34
C GLU A 10 16.43 1.91 34.43
N LYS A 11 16.32 1.25 35.59
CA LYS A 11 15.63 1.82 36.76
C LYS A 11 16.14 3.22 37.12
N LYS A 12 17.46 3.42 37.06
CA LYS A 12 18.15 4.68 37.35
C LYS A 12 17.94 5.79 36.32
N SER A 13 17.41 5.45 35.13
CA SER A 13 17.19 6.41 34.04
C SER A 13 15.81 7.07 34.09
N LEU A 14 14.93 6.65 35.02
CA LEU A 14 13.60 7.24 35.13
C LEU A 14 13.68 8.71 35.57
N PRO A 15 12.92 9.62 34.92
CA PRO A 15 12.85 11.01 35.33
C PRO A 15 12.37 11.18 36.77
N TYR A 16 12.80 12.29 37.42
CA TYR A 16 12.50 12.56 38.84
C TYR A 16 11.01 12.56 39.19
N ILE A 17 10.11 12.80 38.23
CA ILE A 17 8.66 12.73 38.45
C ILE A 17 8.18 11.34 38.89
N PHE A 18 8.99 10.30 38.67
CA PHE A 18 8.70 8.95 39.10
C PHE A 18 9.36 8.60 40.43
N GLU A 19 8.70 7.74 41.17
CA GLU A 19 9.22 7.07 42.36
C GLU A 19 9.09 5.55 42.15
N ILE A 20 10.08 4.78 42.60
CA ILE A 20 10.13 3.34 42.36
C ILE A 20 10.21 2.61 43.68
N ARG A 21 9.26 1.71 43.94
CA ARG A 21 9.24 0.84 45.12
C ARG A 21 9.15 -0.61 44.67
N GLY A 22 10.26 -1.35 44.78
CA GLY A 22 10.41 -2.66 44.11
C GLY A 22 10.33 -2.51 42.59
N ASN A 23 9.37 -3.22 41.96
CA ASN A 23 9.06 -3.14 40.53
C ASN A 23 7.90 -2.17 40.22
N LYS A 24 7.29 -1.56 41.25
CA LYS A 24 6.19 -0.62 41.06
C LYS A 24 6.73 0.78 40.80
N VAL A 25 6.23 1.40 39.73
CA VAL A 25 6.52 2.79 39.35
C VAL A 25 5.31 3.65 39.69
N TYR A 26 5.56 4.69 40.48
CA TYR A 26 4.60 5.67 40.97
C TYR A 26 4.89 7.03 40.35
N LEU A 27 3.86 7.85 40.19
CA LEU A 27 4.03 9.28 39.92
C LEU A 27 4.10 10.01 41.27
N ARG A 28 5.17 10.76 41.53
CA ARG A 28 5.32 11.53 42.78
C ARG A 28 4.15 12.49 42.97
N ASN A 29 3.72 12.67 44.22
CA ASN A 29 2.65 13.59 44.62
C ASN A 29 1.32 13.38 43.87
N SER A 30 1.02 12.15 43.45
CA SER A 30 -0.19 11.81 42.71
C SER A 30 -0.87 10.57 43.29
N PRO A 31 -2.19 10.58 43.50
CA PRO A 31 -2.94 9.42 44.02
C PRO A 31 -3.18 8.33 42.94
N ALA A 32 -2.66 8.51 41.73
CA ALA A 32 -2.84 7.57 40.64
C ALA A 32 -2.20 6.20 40.95
N LYS A 33 -2.87 5.11 40.60
CA LYS A 33 -2.38 3.75 40.88
C LYS A 33 -1.05 3.50 40.15
N PRO A 34 -0.09 2.80 40.77
CA PRO A 34 1.19 2.51 40.15
C PRO A 34 1.04 1.54 38.97
N ILE A 35 2.09 1.47 38.15
CA ILE A 35 2.29 0.43 37.13
C ILE A 35 3.44 -0.49 37.56
N ASN A 36 3.50 -1.73 37.06
CA ASN A 36 4.58 -2.66 37.40
C ASN A 36 5.52 -2.79 36.21
N ILE A 37 6.81 -2.48 36.38
CA ILE A 37 7.79 -2.60 35.32
C ILE A 37 8.91 -3.50 35.79
N ASN A 38 9.18 -4.54 35.02
CA ASN A 38 10.36 -5.36 35.20
C ASN A 38 11.52 -4.65 34.52
N PHE A 39 12.45 -4.13 35.31
CA PHE A 39 13.67 -3.49 34.82
C PHE A 39 14.80 -4.52 34.67
N PRO A 40 15.70 -4.37 33.67
CA PRO A 40 15.66 -3.36 32.61
C PRO A 40 14.50 -3.58 31.63
N LEU A 41 13.80 -2.50 31.25
CA LEU A 41 12.72 -2.58 30.27
C LEU A 41 13.33 -2.60 28.86
N VAL A 42 13.20 -3.72 28.17
CA VAL A 42 13.67 -3.88 26.79
C VAL A 42 12.73 -3.17 25.82
N LEU A 43 13.28 -2.29 24.98
CA LEU A 43 12.57 -1.57 23.93
C LEU A 43 12.54 -2.40 22.65
N ASP A 44 11.73 -3.45 22.70
CA ASP A 44 11.59 -4.46 21.64
C ASP A 44 10.46 -4.13 20.65
N GLU A 45 10.20 -5.10 19.77
CA GLU A 45 9.12 -5.06 18.79
C GLU A 45 7.75 -4.80 19.43
N GLU A 46 7.45 -5.35 20.61
CA GLU A 46 6.13 -5.18 21.23
C GLU A 46 5.92 -3.73 21.69
N ILE A 47 6.93 -3.11 22.28
CA ILE A 47 6.88 -1.68 22.64
C ILE A 47 6.78 -0.81 21.38
N ALA A 48 7.47 -1.19 20.30
CA ALA A 48 7.39 -0.49 19.01
C ALA A 48 5.99 -0.58 18.37
N LYS A 49 5.31 -1.72 18.49
CA LYS A 49 3.90 -1.85 18.06
C LYS A 49 3.01 -0.87 18.80
N VAL A 50 3.15 -0.75 20.12
CA VAL A 50 2.37 0.20 20.94
C VAL A 50 2.63 1.64 20.51
N ALA A 51 3.89 2.02 20.28
CA ALA A 51 4.23 3.33 19.70
C ALA A 51 3.56 3.57 18.35
N GLY A 52 3.57 2.58 17.45
CA GLY A 52 2.93 2.68 16.14
C GLY A 52 1.40 2.79 16.22
N MET A 53 0.78 2.05 17.15
CA MET A 53 -0.67 2.11 17.39
C MET A 53 -1.13 3.43 17.98
N LEU A 54 -0.26 4.15 18.70
CA LEU A 54 -0.60 5.46 19.28
C LEU A 54 -1.00 6.49 18.20
N MET A 55 -0.66 6.26 16.93
CA MET A 55 -0.98 7.19 15.84
C MET A 55 -2.48 7.42 15.62
N ASP A 56 -3.34 6.39 15.78
CA ASP A 56 -4.82 6.53 15.80
C ASP A 56 -5.35 6.74 17.23
N GLY A 57 -4.44 7.05 18.15
CA GLY A 57 -4.69 7.36 19.55
C GLY A 57 -4.31 8.80 19.91
N SER A 58 -4.42 9.09 21.21
CA SER A 58 -4.01 10.36 21.79
C SER A 58 -3.62 10.21 23.24
N LEU A 59 -2.59 10.97 23.62
CA LEU A 59 -2.31 11.37 24.99
C LEU A 59 -3.09 12.64 25.28
N ASP A 60 -3.84 12.67 26.38
CA ASP A 60 -4.49 13.89 26.84
C ASP A 60 -3.45 15.00 27.03
N LYS A 61 -3.80 16.26 26.72
CA LYS A 61 -2.89 17.43 26.88
C LYS A 61 -2.29 17.52 28.30
N ASN A 62 -3.02 17.05 29.31
CA ASN A 62 -2.60 17.04 30.72
C ASN A 62 -2.12 15.66 31.22
N LEU A 63 -1.88 14.72 30.30
CA LEU A 63 -1.46 13.34 30.55
C LEU A 63 -2.36 12.59 31.56
N LYS A 64 -3.64 12.99 31.69
CA LYS A 64 -4.59 12.36 32.62
C LYS A 64 -4.90 10.91 32.23
N ASN A 65 -4.92 10.64 30.93
CA ASN A 65 -5.04 9.32 30.36
C ASN A 65 -4.37 9.28 28.98
N CYS A 66 -4.25 8.08 28.44
CA CYS A 66 -3.91 7.83 27.04
C CYS A 66 -4.97 6.88 26.47
N MET A 67 -5.38 7.13 25.24
CA MET A 67 -6.35 6.33 24.53
C MET A 67 -5.75 5.87 23.20
N PHE A 68 -5.85 4.57 22.94
CA PHE A 68 -5.68 3.99 21.61
C PHE A 68 -7.06 3.73 21.06
N SER A 69 -7.32 4.06 19.81
CA SER A 69 -8.57 3.69 19.15
C SER A 69 -8.29 3.15 17.76
N GLN A 70 -9.18 2.28 17.28
CA GLN A 70 -9.14 1.77 15.92
C GLN A 70 -10.55 1.30 15.55
N LYS A 71 -11.05 1.78 14.41
CA LYS A 71 -12.37 1.39 13.90
C LYS A 71 -12.36 0.13 13.03
N LYS A 72 -11.25 -0.11 12.33
CA LYS A 72 -11.18 -1.11 11.24
C LYS A 72 -10.78 -2.51 11.70
N ASP A 73 -10.04 -2.62 12.80
CA ASP A 73 -9.45 -3.88 13.24
C ASP A 73 -9.46 -4.02 14.77
N VAL A 74 -10.41 -4.80 15.25
CA VAL A 74 -10.59 -5.11 16.68
C VAL A 74 -9.40 -5.87 17.25
N ASN A 75 -8.79 -6.75 16.44
CA ASN A 75 -7.71 -7.61 16.89
C ASN A 75 -6.46 -6.78 17.21
N LYS A 76 -6.25 -5.65 16.53
CA LYS A 76 -5.17 -4.72 16.88
C LYS A 76 -5.34 -4.07 18.25
N MET A 77 -6.58 -3.75 18.65
CA MET A 77 -6.85 -3.23 19.98
C MET A 77 -6.72 -4.31 21.07
N LYS A 78 -7.11 -5.55 20.78
CA LYS A 78 -6.85 -6.70 21.67
C LYS A 78 -5.34 -6.93 21.83
N GLU A 79 -4.59 -6.90 20.73
CA GLU A 79 -3.12 -7.02 20.76
C GLU A 79 -2.48 -5.90 21.59
N CYS A 80 -2.91 -4.64 21.40
CA CYS A 80 -2.47 -3.51 22.21
C CYS A 80 -2.70 -3.75 23.71
N TYR A 81 -3.91 -4.19 24.06
CA TYR A 81 -4.31 -4.49 25.42
C TYR A 81 -3.41 -5.55 26.06
N GLU A 82 -3.19 -6.68 25.37
CA GLU A 82 -2.35 -7.77 25.89
C GLU A 82 -0.89 -7.34 26.03
N ILE A 83 -0.31 -6.60 25.07
CA ILE A 83 1.06 -6.09 25.19
C ILE A 83 1.19 -5.18 26.42
N ILE A 84 0.29 -4.20 26.59
CA ILE A 84 0.35 -3.27 27.71
C ILE A 84 0.18 -4.01 29.05
N LYS A 85 -0.76 -4.95 29.10
CA LYS A 85 -1.00 -5.79 30.28
C LYS A 85 0.23 -6.61 30.63
N ASN A 86 0.86 -7.26 29.65
CA ASN A 86 2.00 -8.15 29.90
C ASN A 86 3.27 -7.37 30.24
N LYS A 87 3.57 -6.29 29.53
CA LYS A 87 4.79 -5.49 29.72
C LYS A 87 4.75 -4.64 31.00
N PHE A 88 3.58 -4.19 31.41
CA PHE A 88 3.45 -3.19 32.48
C PHE A 88 2.52 -3.60 33.64
N ASN A 89 1.96 -4.82 33.61
CA ASN A 89 1.00 -5.39 34.58
C ASN A 89 -0.10 -4.39 34.99
N VAL A 90 -0.61 -3.61 34.05
CA VAL A 90 -1.62 -2.59 34.36
C VAL A 90 -2.99 -3.24 34.42
N LYS A 91 -3.51 -3.42 35.63
CA LYS A 91 -4.86 -3.95 35.86
C LYS A 91 -5.98 -3.01 35.38
N SER A 92 -5.69 -1.73 35.20
CA SER A 92 -6.66 -0.68 34.90
C SER A 92 -6.78 -0.36 33.40
N VAL A 93 -6.35 -1.27 32.52
CA VAL A 93 -6.53 -1.06 31.08
C VAL A 93 -7.99 -1.32 30.75
N TYR A 94 -8.72 -0.26 30.39
CA TYR A 94 -10.13 -0.38 30.06
C TYR A 94 -10.29 -0.59 28.56
N TYR A 95 -10.71 -1.80 28.18
CA TYR A 95 -11.07 -2.11 26.80
C TYR A 95 -12.56 -1.79 26.59
N ILE A 96 -12.84 -0.80 25.73
CA ILE A 96 -14.21 -0.46 25.33
C ILE A 96 -14.46 -1.10 23.98
N ALA A 97 -15.27 -2.17 23.98
CA ALA A 97 -15.93 -2.60 22.77
C ALA A 97 -17.23 -1.80 22.62
N LYS A 98 -17.35 -1.00 21.55
CA LYS A 98 -18.57 -0.30 21.12
C LYS A 98 -18.90 1.03 21.82
N LYS A 99 -18.14 2.08 21.50
CA LYS A 99 -18.74 3.41 21.27
C LYS A 99 -18.68 3.66 19.76
N ILE A 100 -19.83 3.62 19.08
CA ILE A 100 -19.98 4.02 17.67
C ILE A 100 -19.00 3.28 16.73
N GLY A 101 -19.04 1.95 16.73
CA GLY A 101 -18.21 1.12 15.83
C GLY A 101 -16.69 1.24 16.03
N SER A 102 -16.22 1.92 17.08
CA SER A 102 -14.81 2.01 17.43
C SER A 102 -14.48 1.15 18.64
N HIS A 103 -13.29 0.56 18.61
CA HIS A 103 -12.68 -0.11 19.75
C HIS A 103 -11.62 0.80 20.34
N SER A 104 -11.48 0.80 21.67
CA SER A 104 -10.46 1.61 22.32
C SER A 104 -9.86 0.94 23.54
N VAL A 105 -8.56 1.17 23.73
CA VAL A 105 -7.80 0.81 24.93
C VAL A 105 -7.46 2.11 25.65
N ARG A 106 -7.90 2.25 26.91
CA ARG A 106 -7.56 3.40 27.75
C ARG A 106 -6.63 3.00 28.88
N VAL A 107 -5.59 3.81 29.09
CA VAL A 107 -4.64 3.62 30.19
C VAL A 107 -4.61 4.85 31.10
N GLN A 108 -4.29 4.59 32.37
CA GLN A 108 -4.32 5.56 33.44
C GLN A 108 -3.15 6.57 33.40
N LYS A 109 -3.28 7.64 34.18
CA LYS A 109 -2.31 8.75 34.30
C LYS A 109 -0.84 8.31 34.41
N VAL A 110 -0.51 7.39 35.31
CA VAL A 110 0.90 6.94 35.49
C VAL A 110 1.47 6.36 34.20
N MET A 111 0.67 5.58 33.46
CA MET A 111 1.10 5.03 32.17
C MET A 111 1.23 6.11 31.09
N ALA A 112 0.27 7.03 31.01
CA ALA A 112 0.34 8.14 30.05
C ALA A 112 1.60 8.99 30.29
N CYS A 113 1.92 9.30 31.55
CA CYS A 113 3.17 9.94 31.92
C CYS A 113 4.39 9.10 31.53
N PHE A 114 4.35 7.78 31.74
CA PHE A 114 5.45 6.88 31.39
C PHE A 114 5.70 6.85 29.88
N PHE A 115 4.65 6.76 29.06
CA PHE A 115 4.76 6.83 27.60
C PHE A 115 5.38 8.16 27.14
N TYR A 116 4.92 9.28 27.71
CA TYR A 116 5.43 10.59 27.33
C TYR A 116 6.88 10.82 27.78
N HIS A 117 7.18 10.60 29.07
CA HIS A 117 8.46 11.00 29.66
C HIS A 117 9.57 9.96 29.54
N CYS A 118 9.24 8.66 29.53
CA CYS A 118 10.23 7.58 29.48
C CYS A 118 10.35 7.00 28.08
N LEU A 119 9.23 6.82 27.38
CA LEU A 119 9.22 6.25 26.03
C LEU A 119 9.22 7.30 24.93
N ASN A 120 9.23 8.60 25.27
CA ASN A 120 9.24 9.70 24.30
C ASN A 120 8.15 9.56 23.21
N MET A 121 7.01 8.97 23.58
CA MET A 121 5.86 8.79 22.71
C MET A 121 5.02 10.06 22.80
N HIS A 122 5.21 10.98 21.86
CA HIS A 122 4.45 12.22 21.80
C HIS A 122 3.39 12.09 20.73
N LYS A 123 2.12 12.05 21.12
CA LYS A 123 0.98 12.17 20.22
C LYS A 123 -0.18 12.83 20.95
N CYS A 124 -0.45 14.09 20.62
CA CYS A 124 -1.71 14.75 20.91
C CYS A 124 -2.49 14.97 19.60
N ASP A 125 -3.63 15.65 19.66
CA ASP A 125 -4.44 15.94 18.47
C ASP A 125 -3.70 16.80 17.43
N GLU A 126 -2.72 17.59 17.88
CA GLU A 126 -2.05 18.63 17.08
C GLU A 126 -0.57 18.32 16.79
N SER A 127 0.07 17.42 17.55
CA SER A 127 1.49 17.10 17.39
C SER A 127 1.80 15.62 17.62
N ALA A 128 2.67 15.07 16.79
CA ALA A 128 3.20 13.72 16.83
C ALA A 128 4.72 13.75 16.61
N ARG A 129 5.45 12.84 17.24
CA ARG A 129 6.90 12.66 16.99
C ARG A 129 7.24 11.18 16.94
N ILE A 130 8.21 10.83 16.10
CA ILE A 130 8.78 9.49 16.14
C ILE A 130 9.64 9.40 17.40
N PRO A 131 9.40 8.43 18.31
CA PRO A 131 10.18 8.33 19.54
C PRO A 131 11.68 8.24 19.25
N SER A 132 12.51 8.99 19.99
CA SER A 132 13.95 9.09 19.72
C SER A 132 14.68 7.73 19.76
N TRP A 133 14.21 6.80 20.59
CA TRP A 133 14.75 5.45 20.66
C TRP A 133 14.48 4.63 19.40
N ILE A 134 13.36 4.85 18.70
CA ILE A 134 13.05 4.16 17.42
C ILE A 134 14.17 4.44 16.40
N TRP A 135 14.68 5.67 16.32
CA TRP A 135 15.77 6.01 15.38
C TRP A 135 17.05 5.21 15.60
N LYS A 136 17.29 4.79 16.85
CA LYS A 136 18.49 4.10 17.31
C LYS A 136 18.28 2.59 17.45
N SER A 137 17.05 2.10 17.32
CA SER A 137 16.72 0.69 17.51
C SER A 137 17.17 -0.20 16.34
N PRO A 138 17.31 -1.51 16.58
CA PRO A 138 17.48 -2.51 15.53
C PRO A 138 16.40 -2.44 14.44
N ILE A 139 16.74 -2.83 13.21
CA ILE A 139 15.88 -2.64 12.03
C ILE A 139 14.50 -3.34 12.15
N ASN A 140 14.43 -4.46 12.86
CA ASN A 140 13.19 -5.18 13.16
C ASN A 140 12.25 -4.37 14.06
N VAL A 141 12.78 -3.67 15.06
CA VAL A 141 12.00 -2.81 15.96
C VAL A 141 11.44 -1.60 15.19
N ILE A 142 12.29 -0.95 14.37
CA ILE A 142 11.88 0.15 13.48
C ILE A 142 10.78 -0.30 12.52
N ARG A 143 10.95 -1.49 11.94
CA ARG A 143 9.99 -2.11 11.03
C ARG A 143 8.63 -2.31 11.69
N GLU A 144 8.59 -2.86 12.91
CA GLU A 144 7.33 -3.09 13.63
C GLU A 144 6.63 -1.77 13.99
N TYR A 145 7.37 -0.74 14.41
CA TYR A 145 6.81 0.60 14.58
C TYR A 145 6.12 1.10 13.30
N LEU A 146 6.83 1.06 12.16
CA LEU A 146 6.29 1.51 10.87
C LEU A 146 5.07 0.69 10.44
N ARG A 147 5.12 -0.65 10.55
CA ARG A 147 4.01 -1.54 10.17
C ARG A 147 2.72 -1.19 10.91
N TYR A 148 2.81 -0.88 12.19
CA TYR A 148 1.65 -0.53 13.01
C TYR A 148 1.22 0.92 12.80
N ALA A 149 2.15 1.86 12.64
CA ALA A 149 1.82 3.24 12.28
C ALA A 149 1.05 3.30 10.94
N TYR A 150 1.48 2.56 9.91
CA TYR A 150 0.75 2.45 8.65
C TYR A 150 -0.55 1.61 8.75
N ALA A 151 -0.68 0.75 9.74
CA ALA A 151 -1.96 0.08 9.99
C ALA A 151 -3.00 1.03 10.60
N MET A 152 -2.54 2.07 11.30
CA MET A 152 -3.39 3.11 11.88
C MET A 152 -3.76 4.17 10.82
N GLU A 153 -2.76 4.83 10.24
CA GLU A 153 -2.95 6.02 9.39
C GLU A 153 -2.62 5.78 7.90
N GLY A 154 -2.14 4.58 7.59
CA GLY A 154 -1.77 4.21 6.23
C GLY A 154 -2.95 3.80 5.38
N SER A 155 -2.79 3.91 4.07
CA SER A 155 -3.74 3.40 3.07
C SER A 155 -3.00 2.94 1.83
N VAL A 156 -3.55 1.93 1.17
CA VAL A 156 -3.06 1.42 -0.10
C VAL A 156 -4.15 1.62 -1.14
N THR A 157 -3.86 2.40 -2.16
CA THR A 157 -4.83 2.84 -3.17
C THR A 157 -4.29 2.67 -4.58
N GLN A 158 -5.17 2.39 -5.54
CA GLN A 158 -4.86 2.50 -6.97
C GLN A 158 -5.36 3.86 -7.46
N SER A 159 -4.46 4.79 -7.78
CA SER A 159 -4.87 5.96 -8.55
C SER A 159 -5.02 5.59 -10.03
N HIS A 160 -5.62 6.47 -10.83
CA HIS A 160 -5.76 6.27 -12.28
C HIS A 160 -4.42 6.04 -13.00
N LYS A 161 -3.30 6.42 -12.39
CA LYS A 161 -1.97 6.37 -13.01
C LYS A 161 -1.05 5.30 -12.40
N SER A 162 -1.14 5.04 -11.09
CA SER A 162 -0.24 4.10 -10.41
C SER A 162 -0.82 3.61 -9.07
N PRO A 163 -0.38 2.44 -8.59
CA PRO A 163 -0.57 2.10 -7.18
C PRO A 163 0.18 3.09 -6.29
N GLU A 164 -0.35 3.34 -5.10
CA GLU A 164 0.20 4.30 -4.15
C GLU A 164 0.01 3.81 -2.72
N ILE A 165 1.05 3.96 -1.90
CA ILE A 165 0.97 3.80 -0.44
C ILE A 165 0.95 5.22 0.15
N ARG A 166 -0.04 5.54 0.97
CA ARG A 166 -0.19 6.86 1.60
C ARG A 166 -0.22 6.74 3.11
N PHE A 167 0.36 7.70 3.81
CA PHE A 167 0.23 7.89 5.26
C PHE A 167 -0.39 9.27 5.50
N HIS A 168 -1.56 9.31 6.15
CA HIS A 168 -2.31 10.55 6.37
C HIS A 168 -1.93 11.19 7.71
N SER A 169 -1.82 12.53 7.75
CA SER A 169 -1.57 13.26 9.00
C SER A 169 -1.99 14.74 8.89
N VAL A 170 -2.24 15.35 10.05
CA VAL A 170 -2.33 16.82 10.21
C VAL A 170 -1.00 17.46 10.60
N ASP A 171 -0.05 16.65 11.08
CA ASP A 171 1.27 17.10 11.54
C ASP A 171 2.30 16.92 10.42
N LEU A 172 2.66 18.03 9.78
CA LEU A 172 3.69 18.07 8.74
C LEU A 172 5.09 17.75 9.26
N PRO A 173 5.59 18.31 10.38
CA PRO A 173 6.83 17.87 11.02
C PRO A 173 6.94 16.34 11.19
N TYR A 174 5.90 15.67 11.66
CA TYR A 174 5.90 14.21 11.79
C TYR A 174 6.09 13.51 10.43
N LEU A 175 5.41 13.96 9.37
CA LEU A 175 5.60 13.38 8.04
C LEU A 175 7.00 13.63 7.48
N LYS A 176 7.64 14.75 7.82
CA LYS A 176 9.05 15.00 7.44
C LYS A 176 9.98 14.01 8.13
N GLU A 177 9.81 13.78 9.43
CA GLU A 177 10.53 12.73 10.17
C GLU A 177 10.31 11.35 9.55
N LEU A 178 9.06 11.00 9.23
CA LEU A 178 8.71 9.72 8.62
C LEU A 178 9.36 9.54 7.24
N LYS A 179 9.39 10.60 6.41
CA LYS A 179 10.08 10.59 5.10
C LYS A 179 11.56 10.29 5.26
N VAL A 180 12.22 10.94 6.22
CA VAL A 180 13.65 10.73 6.52
C VAL A 180 13.88 9.30 7.02
N LEU A 181 13.08 8.82 7.97
CA LEU A 181 13.21 7.47 8.53
C LEU A 181 13.08 6.39 7.44
N LEU A 182 12.10 6.50 6.55
CA LEU A 182 11.91 5.57 5.42
C LEU A 182 13.10 5.57 4.46
N LYS A 183 13.63 6.76 4.16
CA LYS A 183 14.76 6.90 3.25
C LYS A 183 16.03 6.31 3.85
N GLU A 184 16.39 6.72 5.06
CA GLU A 184 17.65 6.34 5.71
C GLU A 184 17.69 4.87 6.11
N LYS A 185 16.59 4.33 6.67
CA LYS A 185 16.58 2.96 7.21
C LYS A 185 16.22 1.91 6.18
N PHE A 186 15.46 2.26 5.13
CA PHE A 186 14.94 1.29 4.17
C PHE A 186 15.26 1.60 2.71
N GLY A 187 15.79 2.79 2.41
CA GLY A 187 16.07 3.23 1.05
C GLY A 187 14.81 3.56 0.24
N ILE A 188 13.70 3.87 0.92
CA ILE A 188 12.40 4.12 0.29
C ILE A 188 12.23 5.62 0.09
N ASP A 189 12.22 6.09 -1.16
CA ASP A 189 11.86 7.48 -1.45
C ASP A 189 10.35 7.68 -1.36
N SER A 190 9.96 8.81 -0.78
CA SER A 190 8.59 9.23 -0.57
C SER A 190 8.49 10.74 -0.68
N ASP A 191 7.29 11.25 -0.96
CA ASP A 191 7.01 12.67 -1.06
C ASP A 191 5.82 13.06 -0.20
N ILE A 192 5.69 14.35 0.11
CA ILE A 192 4.60 14.87 0.93
C ILE A 192 3.77 15.80 0.07
N LEU A 193 2.47 15.52 -0.02
CA LEU A 193 1.49 16.42 -0.60
C LEU A 193 0.66 17.06 0.49
N LYS A 194 0.28 18.32 0.26
CA LYS A 194 -0.61 19.10 1.12
C LYS A 194 -1.91 19.38 0.37
N TYR A 195 -3.01 19.40 1.10
CA TYR A 195 -4.31 19.79 0.58
C TYR A 195 -5.12 20.43 1.70
N TYR A 196 -6.04 21.33 1.33
CA TYR A 196 -6.87 22.05 2.29
C TYR A 196 -8.29 21.52 2.24
N ILE A 197 -8.85 21.20 3.41
CA ILE A 197 -10.27 20.82 3.54
C ILE A 197 -10.99 21.96 4.25
N LYS A 198 -12.01 22.54 3.60
CA LYS A 198 -12.89 23.54 4.20
C LYS A 198 -13.46 22.99 5.53
N ASN A 199 -13.31 23.74 6.62
CA ASN A 199 -13.68 23.39 8.01
C ASN A 199 -12.75 22.44 8.77
N TYR A 200 -11.78 21.80 8.12
CA TYR A 200 -10.83 20.89 8.79
C TYR A 200 -9.39 21.39 8.75
N GLY A 201 -9.10 22.37 7.89
CA GLY A 201 -7.76 22.96 7.76
C GLY A 201 -6.85 22.18 6.81
N TRP A 202 -5.54 22.40 6.99
CA TRP A 202 -4.50 21.73 6.22
C TRP A 202 -4.41 20.25 6.58
N LYS A 203 -4.36 19.42 5.55
CA LYS A 203 -4.08 17.99 5.64
C LYS A 203 -2.87 17.67 4.79
N TYR A 204 -2.15 16.65 5.20
CA TYR A 204 -0.95 16.19 4.53
C TYR A 204 -1.04 14.68 4.35
N TYR A 205 -0.44 14.19 3.27
CA TYR A 205 -0.12 12.78 3.19
C TYR A 205 1.26 12.59 2.61
N LEU A 206 2.00 11.68 3.24
CA LEU A 206 3.23 11.13 2.69
C LEU A 206 2.85 10.00 1.75
N TYR A 207 3.41 9.96 0.54
CA TYR A 207 3.09 8.94 -0.45
C TYR A 207 4.32 8.31 -1.09
N VAL A 208 4.18 7.04 -1.41
CA VAL A 208 5.15 6.22 -2.16
C VAL A 208 4.46 5.75 -3.43
N ILE A 209 4.92 6.25 -4.58
CA ILE A 209 4.29 6.01 -5.90
C ILE A 209 5.14 5.15 -6.86
N THR A 210 6.47 5.23 -6.78
CA THR A 210 7.32 4.48 -7.71
C THR A 210 7.25 3.00 -7.37
N TYR A 211 7.21 2.14 -8.39
CA TYR A 211 7.19 0.69 -8.16
C TYR A 211 8.35 0.23 -7.29
N LYS A 212 9.59 0.65 -7.63
CA LYS A 212 10.79 0.29 -6.86
C LYS A 212 10.57 0.51 -5.36
N ASN A 213 10.04 1.67 -4.98
CA ASN A 213 9.79 1.99 -3.59
C ASN A 213 8.58 1.28 -2.99
N ILE A 214 7.52 1.00 -3.77
CA ILE A 214 6.37 0.19 -3.33
C ILE A 214 6.81 -1.25 -3.05
N LYS A 215 7.66 -1.83 -3.91
CA LYS A 215 8.26 -3.16 -3.72
C LYS A 215 9.15 -3.19 -2.49
N LEU A 216 10.08 -2.23 -2.37
CA LEU A 216 10.91 -2.08 -1.17
C LEU A 216 10.06 -1.93 0.11
N PHE A 217 8.98 -1.15 0.04
CA PHE A 217 8.06 -0.99 1.15
C PHE A 217 7.39 -2.32 1.50
N TYR A 218 6.88 -3.07 0.52
CA TYR A 218 6.28 -4.39 0.75
C TYR A 218 7.25 -5.38 1.38
N GLU A 219 8.47 -5.48 0.84
CA GLU A 219 9.48 -6.47 1.26
C GLU A 219 10.11 -6.13 2.61
N LYS A 220 10.43 -4.85 2.85
CA LYS A 220 11.21 -4.44 4.02
C LYS A 220 10.38 -3.90 5.18
N VAL A 221 9.18 -3.36 4.91
CA VAL A 221 8.31 -2.75 5.91
C VAL A 221 7.00 -3.54 6.01
N GLY A 222 6.16 -3.47 4.98
CA GLY A 222 4.81 -4.01 4.96
C GLY A 222 3.84 -3.19 5.81
N ILE A 223 2.64 -3.70 6.02
CA ILE A 223 1.59 -3.05 6.83
C ILE A 223 1.00 -4.10 7.76
N ALA A 224 0.76 -3.78 9.04
CA ALA A 224 0.24 -4.77 9.99
C ALA A 224 -1.26 -5.10 9.78
N LEU A 225 -1.96 -4.35 8.93
CA LEU A 225 -3.37 -4.54 8.60
C LEU A 225 -3.52 -5.48 7.40
N VAL A 226 -4.18 -6.63 7.60
CA VAL A 226 -4.31 -7.70 6.57
C VAL A 226 -4.91 -7.20 5.26
N PRO A 227 -6.07 -6.49 5.24
CA PRO A 227 -6.61 -5.92 4.00
C PRO A 227 -5.67 -4.96 3.26
N HIS A 228 -4.77 -4.28 3.97
CA HIS A 228 -3.77 -3.40 3.34
C HIS A 228 -2.59 -4.21 2.79
N THR A 229 -2.17 -5.25 3.50
CA THR A 229 -1.13 -6.18 3.04
C THR A 229 -1.55 -6.89 1.76
N GLU A 230 -2.78 -7.40 1.71
CA GLU A 230 -3.31 -8.07 0.51
C GLU A 230 -3.40 -7.12 -0.68
N ARG A 231 -3.84 -5.87 -0.46
CA ARG A 231 -3.85 -4.84 -1.51
C ARG A 231 -2.44 -4.49 -1.98
N LEU A 232 -1.50 -4.33 -1.05
CA LEU A 232 -0.11 -4.05 -1.37
C LEU A 232 0.52 -5.20 -2.16
N LYS A 233 0.31 -6.43 -1.71
CA LYS A 233 0.71 -7.64 -2.44
C LYS A 233 0.11 -7.67 -3.83
N LYS A 234 -1.19 -7.43 -3.98
CA LYS A 234 -1.84 -7.31 -5.30
C LYS A 234 -1.19 -6.25 -6.17
N HIS A 235 -0.73 -5.12 -5.63
CA HIS A 235 -0.04 -4.12 -6.45
C HIS A 235 1.36 -4.55 -6.84
N VAL A 236 2.10 -5.22 -5.96
CA VAL A 236 3.43 -5.77 -6.28
C VAL A 236 3.32 -6.89 -7.32
N ASP A 237 2.31 -7.77 -7.18
CA ASP A 237 2.06 -8.92 -8.05
C ASP A 237 1.41 -8.54 -9.39
N ASN A 238 0.46 -7.58 -9.39
CA ASN A 238 -0.26 -7.14 -10.60
C ASN A 238 0.43 -5.99 -11.34
N ILE A 239 1.68 -5.66 -11.02
CA ILE A 239 2.45 -4.76 -11.89
C ILE A 239 2.62 -5.47 -13.19
N ASN A 240 1.78 -5.06 -14.14
CA ASN A 240 1.49 -5.71 -15.39
C ASN A 240 2.79 -6.19 -16.03
N PRO A 241 3.23 -7.42 -15.70
CA PRO A 241 4.50 -7.93 -16.19
C PRO A 241 4.37 -8.03 -17.71
N LYS A 242 3.15 -8.33 -18.17
CA LYS A 242 2.73 -8.37 -19.57
C LYS A 242 3.19 -7.19 -20.41
N ALA A 243 3.19 -5.94 -19.92
CA ALA A 243 3.52 -4.83 -20.82
C ALA A 243 5.01 -4.81 -21.19
N TRP A 244 5.91 -4.94 -20.21
CA TRP A 244 7.34 -5.02 -20.47
C TRP A 244 7.76 -6.41 -20.93
N GLU A 245 7.08 -7.49 -20.50
CA GLU A 245 7.32 -8.87 -20.96
C GLU A 245 6.97 -9.01 -22.44
N ILE A 246 5.80 -8.51 -22.89
CA ILE A 246 5.46 -8.45 -24.32
C ILE A 246 6.50 -7.61 -25.05
N THR A 247 6.96 -6.52 -24.45
CA THR A 247 7.99 -5.67 -25.06
C THR A 247 9.32 -6.41 -25.19
N LEU A 248 9.76 -7.10 -24.15
CA LEU A 248 10.99 -7.88 -24.12
C LEU A 248 10.93 -9.04 -25.11
N VAL A 249 9.83 -9.80 -25.14
CA VAL A 249 9.62 -10.90 -26.10
C VAL A 249 9.58 -10.38 -27.53
N ARG A 250 8.89 -9.27 -27.81
CA ARG A 250 8.86 -8.69 -29.17
C ARG A 250 10.19 -8.08 -29.60
N ILE A 251 10.99 -7.57 -28.66
CA ILE A 251 12.34 -7.12 -28.97
C ILE A 251 13.20 -8.29 -29.48
N MET A 252 12.95 -9.51 -29.01
CA MET A 252 13.61 -10.71 -29.54
C MET A 252 13.33 -10.93 -31.04
N ASP A 253 12.18 -10.49 -31.55
CA ASP A 253 11.85 -10.56 -32.98
C ASP A 253 12.78 -9.69 -33.84
N LEU A 254 13.53 -8.74 -33.25
CA LEU A 254 14.52 -7.90 -33.95
C LEU A 254 15.89 -8.57 -34.14
N GLY A 255 16.08 -9.80 -33.63
CA GLY A 255 17.23 -10.64 -34.00
C GLY A 255 18.56 -10.28 -33.33
N PHE A 256 18.58 -9.92 -32.05
CA PHE A 256 19.80 -9.67 -31.23
C PHE A 256 20.69 -8.47 -31.63
N TRP A 257 20.34 -7.73 -32.69
CA TRP A 257 21.07 -6.54 -33.09
C TRP A 257 20.76 -5.34 -32.16
N PRO A 258 21.70 -4.38 -32.00
CA PRO A 258 21.40 -3.13 -31.33
C PRO A 258 20.20 -2.45 -32.00
N PHE A 259 19.16 -2.14 -31.24
CA PHE A 259 17.96 -1.46 -31.73
C PHE A 259 17.84 -0.06 -31.14
N ARG A 260 17.25 0.85 -31.91
CA ARG A 260 16.93 2.21 -31.48
C ARG A 260 15.45 2.28 -31.10
N ILE A 261 15.08 3.32 -30.37
CA ILE A 261 13.69 3.50 -29.92
C ILE A 261 12.72 3.65 -31.09
N LYS A 262 13.17 4.23 -32.21
CA LYS A 262 12.38 4.32 -33.44
C LYS A 262 12.01 2.94 -34.00
N ASP A 263 12.86 1.94 -33.84
CA ASP A 263 12.65 0.58 -34.37
C ASP A 263 11.57 -0.15 -33.56
N LEU A 264 11.47 0.15 -32.27
CA LEU A 264 10.39 -0.35 -31.42
C LEU A 264 9.02 0.25 -31.75
N HIS A 265 8.98 1.44 -32.35
CA HIS A 265 7.71 2.02 -32.77
C HIS A 265 7.10 1.22 -33.94
N LEU A 266 7.94 0.56 -34.74
CA LEU A 266 7.50 -0.37 -35.77
C LEU A 266 6.91 -1.66 -35.17
N LEU A 267 7.47 -2.15 -34.06
CA LEU A 267 6.92 -3.30 -33.33
C LEU A 267 5.64 -2.98 -32.57
N PHE A 268 5.48 -1.72 -32.16
CA PHE A 268 4.37 -1.24 -31.34
C PHE A 268 3.74 0.04 -31.92
N PRO A 269 3.16 -0.02 -33.13
CA PRO A 269 2.58 1.15 -33.78
C PRO A 269 1.42 1.76 -32.97
N GLN A 270 0.75 0.94 -32.16
CA GLN A 270 -0.35 1.34 -31.28
C GLN A 270 0.11 2.09 -30.01
N LEU A 271 1.40 2.14 -29.72
CA LEU A 271 1.94 2.83 -28.53
C LEU A 271 2.55 4.17 -28.92
N CYS A 272 2.28 5.19 -28.12
CA CYS A 272 2.99 6.46 -28.27
C CYS A 272 4.47 6.31 -27.86
N LEU A 273 5.34 7.13 -28.47
CA LEU A 273 6.78 7.13 -28.20
C LEU A 273 7.12 7.25 -26.70
N ARG A 274 6.33 8.01 -25.93
CA ARG A 274 6.52 8.15 -24.46
C ARG A 274 6.30 6.82 -23.74
N SER A 275 5.31 6.03 -24.15
CA SER A 275 5.03 4.73 -23.54
C SER A 275 6.12 3.71 -23.89
N ILE A 276 6.65 3.76 -25.12
CA ILE A 276 7.79 2.94 -25.54
C ILE A 276 9.02 3.28 -24.72
N HIS A 277 9.36 4.58 -24.57
CA HIS A 277 10.46 5.04 -23.75
C HIS A 277 10.37 4.54 -22.30
N GLN A 278 9.19 4.67 -21.67
CA GLN A 278 9.00 4.21 -20.30
C GLN A 278 9.27 2.71 -20.18
N ARG A 279 8.73 1.89 -21.10
CA ARG A 279 8.95 0.44 -21.09
C ARG A 279 10.41 0.07 -21.27
N ILE A 280 11.14 0.80 -22.11
CA ILE A 280 12.58 0.59 -22.30
C ILE A 280 13.37 0.98 -21.06
N GLN A 281 13.01 2.09 -20.41
CA GLN A 281 13.61 2.46 -19.13
C GLN A 281 13.35 1.41 -18.06
N ASP A 282 12.13 0.88 -17.98
CA ASP A 282 11.77 -0.18 -17.06
C ASP A 282 12.62 -1.44 -17.31
N LEU A 283 12.77 -1.86 -18.58
CA LEU A 283 13.61 -3.00 -18.97
C LEU A 283 15.11 -2.77 -18.67
N CYS A 284 15.60 -1.54 -18.82
CA CYS A 284 16.98 -1.18 -18.42
C CYS A 284 17.15 -1.24 -16.90
N ALA A 285 16.19 -0.71 -16.14
CA ALA A 285 16.21 -0.73 -14.67
C ALA A 285 16.14 -2.15 -14.11
N LEU A 286 15.46 -3.06 -14.81
CA LEU A 286 15.42 -4.50 -14.51
C LEU A 286 16.68 -5.26 -14.96
N GLY A 287 17.61 -4.60 -15.67
CA GLY A 287 18.83 -5.21 -16.18
C GLY A 287 18.64 -6.11 -17.40
N TYR A 288 17.46 -6.12 -18.02
CA TYR A 288 17.16 -6.93 -19.20
C TYR A 288 17.63 -6.29 -20.50
N LEU A 289 17.73 -4.96 -20.52
CA LEU A 289 18.34 -4.20 -21.60
C LEU A 289 19.54 -3.43 -21.08
N LYS A 290 20.52 -3.19 -21.95
CA LYS A 290 21.61 -2.24 -21.70
C LYS A 290 21.73 -1.27 -22.87
N LYS A 291 21.98 0.00 -22.53
CA LYS A 291 22.14 1.09 -23.50
C LYS A 291 23.62 1.27 -23.86
N THR A 292 23.93 1.42 -25.15
CA THR A 292 25.25 1.75 -25.71
C THR A 292 25.15 3.00 -26.59
N SER A 293 26.28 3.40 -27.18
CA SER A 293 26.34 4.41 -28.24
C SER A 293 25.53 4.02 -29.48
N GLU A 294 25.43 2.72 -29.79
CA GLU A 294 24.77 2.21 -30.99
C GLU A 294 23.25 2.02 -30.81
N GLY A 295 22.78 1.90 -29.56
CA GLY A 295 21.36 1.74 -29.25
C GLY A 295 21.13 0.99 -27.94
N TYR A 296 20.17 0.07 -27.96
CA TYR A 296 19.83 -0.83 -26.87
C TYR A 296 20.08 -2.26 -27.30
N TYR A 297 20.57 -3.09 -26.39
CA TYR A 297 20.73 -4.52 -26.62
C TYR A 297 20.16 -5.32 -25.46
N VAL A 298 19.70 -6.54 -25.75
CA VAL A 298 19.19 -7.47 -24.74
C VAL A 298 20.37 -8.13 -24.03
N THR A 299 20.40 -8.05 -22.70
CA THR A 299 21.45 -8.67 -21.89
C THR A 299 21.24 -10.18 -21.78
N HIS A 300 22.25 -10.96 -21.36
CA HIS A 300 22.06 -12.39 -21.05
C HIS A 300 20.93 -12.64 -20.05
N LEU A 301 20.78 -11.76 -19.04
CA LEU A 301 19.66 -11.83 -18.10
C LEU A 301 18.31 -11.62 -18.80
N GLY A 302 18.24 -10.63 -19.71
CA GLY A 302 17.06 -10.37 -20.52
C GLY A 302 16.73 -11.52 -21.47
N LEU A 303 17.74 -12.18 -22.04
CA LEU A 303 17.59 -13.35 -22.91
C LEU A 303 17.01 -14.55 -22.17
N ASN A 304 17.61 -14.92 -21.04
CA ASN A 304 17.11 -16.00 -20.22
C ASN A 304 15.67 -15.72 -19.80
N LYS A 305 15.39 -14.49 -19.37
CA LYS A 305 14.03 -14.10 -18.99
C LYS A 305 13.05 -14.14 -20.15
N ALA A 306 13.44 -13.68 -21.34
CA ALA A 306 12.60 -13.73 -22.54
C ALA A 306 12.30 -15.17 -22.94
N SER A 307 13.29 -16.07 -22.91
CA SER A 307 13.12 -17.50 -23.17
C SER A 307 12.25 -18.18 -22.11
N ASP A 308 12.40 -17.82 -20.85
CA ASP A 308 11.53 -18.29 -19.76
C ASP A 308 10.08 -17.83 -19.99
N ILE A 309 9.86 -16.57 -20.41
CA ILE A 309 8.53 -16.07 -20.75
C ILE A 309 7.97 -16.80 -21.97
N TYR A 310 8.79 -17.01 -23.01
CA TYR A 310 8.41 -17.70 -24.24
C TYR A 310 8.07 -19.19 -24.02
N SER A 311 8.75 -19.84 -23.07
CA SER A 311 8.52 -21.25 -22.70
C SER A 311 7.39 -21.42 -21.68
N SER A 312 7.26 -20.50 -20.72
CA SER A 312 6.20 -20.51 -19.69
C SER A 312 4.85 -20.03 -20.21
N THR A 313 4.85 -19.23 -21.29
CA THR A 313 3.69 -19.15 -22.16
C THR A 313 3.54 -20.51 -22.85
N LYS A 314 2.80 -21.44 -22.21
CA LYS A 314 1.92 -22.34 -22.98
C LYS A 314 1.41 -21.48 -24.12
N ARG A 315 1.63 -21.86 -25.38
CA ARG A 315 0.87 -21.32 -26.50
C ARG A 315 -0.60 -21.58 -26.19
N THR A 316 -1.22 -20.75 -25.37
CA THR A 316 -2.57 -20.29 -25.59
C THR A 316 -2.46 -19.51 -26.88
N SER A 317 -2.47 -20.25 -28.00
CA SER A 317 -3.21 -19.78 -29.16
C SER A 317 -4.49 -19.19 -28.57
N LEU A 318 -4.75 -17.91 -28.81
CA LEU A 318 -6.00 -17.26 -28.42
C LEU A 318 -7.14 -18.19 -28.82
N ARG A 319 -7.65 -18.99 -27.86
CA ARG A 319 -8.78 -19.89 -28.05
C ARG A 319 -10.02 -19.04 -27.91
N THR A 320 -10.18 -18.11 -28.83
CA THR A 320 -11.44 -17.41 -29.02
C THR A 320 -12.06 -18.04 -30.24
N ASN A 321 -13.07 -18.91 -30.07
CA ASN A 321 -13.91 -19.31 -31.19
C ASN A 321 -14.84 -18.11 -31.48
N PRO A 322 -14.53 -17.28 -32.49
CA PRO A 322 -15.23 -16.01 -32.64
C PRO A 322 -16.65 -16.23 -33.16
N GLN A 323 -16.91 -17.38 -33.80
CA GLN A 323 -18.22 -17.77 -34.31
C GLN A 323 -19.17 -18.09 -33.15
N GLU A 324 -18.67 -18.76 -32.10
CA GLU A 324 -19.46 -19.07 -30.91
C GLU A 324 -19.80 -17.80 -30.10
N ASN A 325 -18.84 -16.88 -29.95
CA ASN A 325 -19.09 -15.59 -29.31
C ASN A 325 -20.07 -14.71 -30.12
N GLU A 326 -19.96 -14.72 -31.45
CA GLU A 326 -20.92 -14.06 -32.36
C GLU A 326 -22.33 -14.63 -32.15
N LYS A 327 -22.45 -15.95 -32.07
CA LYS A 327 -23.72 -16.66 -31.85
C LYS A 327 -24.34 -16.29 -30.51
N GLN A 328 -23.56 -16.26 -29.43
CA GLN A 328 -24.06 -15.89 -28.09
C GLN A 328 -24.53 -14.43 -28.02
N ILE A 329 -23.85 -13.50 -28.71
CA ILE A 329 -24.26 -12.10 -28.81
C ILE A 329 -25.57 -11.97 -29.60
N LEU A 330 -25.70 -12.68 -30.72
CA LEU A 330 -26.93 -12.71 -31.51
C LEU A 330 -28.10 -13.32 -30.72
N ILE A 331 -27.89 -14.45 -30.04
CA ILE A 331 -28.89 -15.07 -29.14
C ILE A 331 -29.29 -14.08 -28.04
N PHE A 332 -28.34 -13.36 -27.44
CA PHE A 332 -28.62 -12.37 -26.40
C PHE A 332 -29.44 -11.17 -26.93
N ILE A 333 -29.13 -10.69 -28.13
CA ILE A 333 -29.87 -9.61 -28.80
C ILE A 333 -31.29 -10.06 -29.13
N ASN A 334 -31.45 -11.28 -29.66
CA ASN A 334 -32.73 -11.83 -30.09
C ASN A 334 -33.63 -12.20 -28.90
N ASN A 335 -33.06 -12.66 -27.78
CA ASN A 335 -33.82 -13.14 -26.62
C ASN A 335 -34.26 -12.03 -25.64
N LYS A 336 -33.94 -10.75 -25.88
CA LYS A 336 -34.33 -9.66 -24.97
C LYS A 336 -35.21 -8.62 -25.64
N GLY A 337 -36.52 -8.75 -25.40
CA GLY A 337 -37.48 -7.68 -25.64
C GLY A 337 -37.11 -6.39 -24.90
N LYS A 338 -37.08 -5.28 -25.65
CA LYS A 338 -37.14 -3.83 -25.34
C LYS A 338 -36.51 -3.22 -24.06
N THR A 339 -35.90 -3.96 -23.13
CA THR A 339 -35.29 -3.40 -21.90
C THR A 339 -33.77 -3.54 -21.90
N PHE A 340 -33.14 -2.71 -22.74
CA PHE A 340 -31.76 -2.85 -23.20
C PHE A 340 -30.67 -2.23 -22.27
N LYS A 341 -31.02 -1.52 -21.19
CA LYS A 341 -30.13 -0.44 -20.72
C LYS A 341 -28.93 -0.81 -19.81
N SER A 342 -28.93 -1.92 -19.05
CA SER A 342 -27.94 -2.06 -17.95
C SER A 342 -27.00 -3.27 -17.94
N LYS A 343 -27.28 -4.37 -18.67
CA LYS A 343 -26.60 -5.66 -18.42
C LYS A 343 -25.40 -6.03 -19.31
N ILE A 344 -25.33 -5.63 -20.59
CA ILE A 344 -24.20 -6.02 -21.49
C ILE A 344 -22.86 -5.46 -21.00
N SER A 345 -22.83 -4.19 -20.57
CA SER A 345 -21.59 -3.58 -20.05
C SER A 345 -21.17 -4.10 -18.68
N ARG A 346 -22.04 -4.84 -17.99
CA ARG A 346 -21.78 -5.44 -16.66
C ARG A 346 -21.51 -6.94 -16.74
N ALA A 347 -21.83 -7.60 -17.85
CA ALA A 347 -21.50 -9.00 -18.10
C ALA A 347 -20.11 -9.10 -18.75
N THR A 348 -19.07 -8.84 -17.97
CA THR A 348 -17.66 -9.00 -18.37
C THR A 348 -17.20 -10.47 -18.37
N SER A 349 -18.14 -11.42 -18.43
CA SER A 349 -17.87 -12.87 -18.54
C SER A 349 -18.12 -13.42 -19.94
N ILE A 350 -18.12 -12.57 -20.97
CA ILE A 350 -18.11 -13.00 -22.37
C ILE A 350 -16.64 -13.10 -22.77
N ASN A 351 -16.18 -14.34 -22.90
CA ASN A 351 -14.76 -14.70 -23.01
C ASN A 351 -14.02 -13.96 -24.15
N ASP A 352 -12.96 -13.24 -23.77
CA ASP A 352 -11.72 -12.99 -24.51
C ASP A 352 -11.76 -12.35 -25.92
N VAL A 353 -12.86 -11.70 -26.29
CA VAL A 353 -12.87 -10.70 -27.37
C VAL A 353 -13.69 -9.51 -26.90
N THR A 354 -13.20 -8.27 -27.05
CA THR A 354 -13.98 -7.12 -26.60
C THR A 354 -15.29 -7.08 -27.39
N VAL A 355 -16.42 -6.83 -26.74
CA VAL A 355 -17.75 -6.73 -27.39
C VAL A 355 -17.68 -5.81 -28.62
N ARG A 356 -16.83 -4.77 -28.58
CA ARG A 356 -16.53 -3.87 -29.68
C ARG A 356 -16.00 -4.59 -30.94
N ASP A 357 -15.11 -5.57 -30.81
CA ASP A 357 -14.51 -6.27 -31.95
C ASP A 357 -15.47 -7.28 -32.59
N VAL A 358 -16.39 -7.85 -31.80
CA VAL A 358 -17.45 -8.72 -32.35
C VAL A 358 -18.53 -7.87 -33.05
N LEU A 359 -18.93 -6.74 -32.46
CA LEU A 359 -19.87 -5.81 -33.09
C LEU A 359 -19.33 -5.27 -34.42
N ARG A 360 -18.05 -4.87 -34.47
CA ARG A 360 -17.42 -4.44 -35.74
C ARG A 360 -17.45 -5.52 -36.82
N ARG A 361 -17.26 -6.79 -36.43
CA ARG A 361 -17.35 -7.93 -37.36
C ARG A 361 -18.78 -8.20 -37.83
N LEU A 362 -19.77 -8.08 -36.94
CA LEU A 362 -21.19 -8.21 -37.29
C LEU A 362 -21.64 -7.12 -38.26
N VAL A 363 -21.17 -5.88 -38.06
CA VAL A 363 -21.40 -4.75 -38.99
C VAL A 363 -20.75 -5.01 -40.34
N LYS A 364 -19.50 -5.49 -40.34
CA LYS A 364 -18.82 -5.88 -41.60
C LYS A 364 -19.54 -7.01 -42.35
N LYS A 365 -20.29 -7.85 -41.65
CA LYS A 365 -21.11 -8.93 -42.23
C LYS A 365 -22.56 -8.51 -42.49
N GLU A 366 -22.87 -7.21 -42.36
CA GLU A 366 -24.22 -6.64 -42.56
C GLU A 366 -25.32 -7.25 -41.68
N LYS A 367 -24.95 -7.93 -40.59
CA LYS A 367 -25.91 -8.55 -39.67
C LYS A 367 -26.54 -7.54 -38.71
N ILE A 368 -25.91 -6.39 -38.56
CA ILE A 368 -26.37 -5.24 -37.76
C ILE A 368 -25.88 -3.94 -38.41
N GLN A 369 -26.59 -2.83 -38.24
CA GLN A 369 -26.19 -1.51 -38.75
C GLN A 369 -25.83 -0.56 -37.60
N LEU A 370 -24.76 0.23 -37.75
CA LEU A 370 -24.41 1.31 -36.82
C LEU A 370 -24.94 2.64 -37.37
N ILE A 371 -25.55 3.47 -36.52
CA ILE A 371 -26.06 4.79 -36.91
C ILE A 371 -25.14 5.91 -36.42
N GLU A 372 -25.13 7.03 -37.15
CA GLU A 372 -24.02 8.00 -37.22
C GLU A 372 -23.79 8.88 -35.97
N LYS A 373 -24.61 8.80 -34.92
CA LYS A 373 -24.53 9.68 -33.73
C LYS A 373 -23.47 9.26 -32.67
N ASP A 374 -22.41 8.57 -33.09
CA ASP A 374 -21.61 7.69 -32.22
C ASP A 374 -20.11 8.03 -32.14
N ARG A 375 -19.74 9.21 -31.64
CA ARG A 375 -18.36 9.44 -31.13
C ARG A 375 -18.30 9.23 -29.60
N PHE A 376 -18.03 7.98 -29.22
CA PHE A 376 -17.38 7.53 -27.98
C PHE A 376 -18.01 7.84 -26.58
N GLY A 377 -19.32 8.06 -26.45
CA GLY A 377 -19.98 8.21 -25.13
C GLY A 377 -21.27 7.39 -24.94
N ARG A 378 -21.28 6.49 -23.95
CA ARG A 378 -22.43 5.82 -23.25
C ARG A 378 -23.79 5.63 -24.02
N LYS A 379 -24.03 4.39 -24.51
CA LYS A 379 -25.30 3.59 -24.71
C LYS A 379 -26.51 4.29 -25.42
N PHE A 380 -27.22 3.72 -26.41
CA PHE A 380 -28.15 2.55 -26.43
C PHE A 380 -28.50 2.12 -27.89
N TYR A 381 -29.08 0.94 -28.10
CA TYR A 381 -29.25 0.27 -29.41
C TYR A 381 -30.72 -0.04 -29.72
N ALA A 382 -31.08 -0.20 -31.01
CA ALA A 382 -32.39 -0.69 -31.46
C ALA A 382 -32.24 -1.85 -32.47
N PRO A 383 -33.15 -2.83 -32.48
CA PRO A 383 -33.16 -3.89 -33.49
C PRO A 383 -33.63 -3.37 -34.86
N VAL A 384 -33.09 -3.93 -35.93
CA VAL A 384 -33.61 -3.78 -37.30
C VAL A 384 -34.71 -4.81 -37.47
N TYR A 385 -35.95 -4.35 -37.66
CA TYR A 385 -37.03 -5.22 -38.14
C TYR A 385 -37.00 -5.27 -39.67
N PRO A 386 -37.39 -6.40 -40.29
CA PRO A 386 -37.53 -6.50 -41.74
C PRO A 386 -38.56 -5.52 -42.30
#